data_AF-A0A812TLU6-F1
#
_entry.id   AF-A0A812TLU6-F1
#
_cell.length_a   1.000
_cell.length_b   1.000
_cell.length_c   1.000
_cell.angle_alpha   90.00
_cell.angle_beta   90.00
_cell.angle_gamma   90.00
#
_symmetry.space_group_name_H-M   'P 1'
#
loop_
_entity.id
_entity.type
_entity.pdbx_description
1 polymer ?
#
loop_
_entity_poly.entity_id
_entity_poly.type
_entity_poly.pdbx_seq_one_letter_code
_entity_poly.pdbx_strand_id
1 'polypeptide(L)'
;VRSFTILRVLRILRIARVARAARIINSLPELRVLVKGMVIAMRSTCTILALLLIVVYIFAILFVQLLAESQVGQGWFENVPQAMNFLLLQTLAGADVIVINKLLAAGWTYYLLYLSFVFMGSLTLMNMLIGVLCEVVGVVAQIEEERAFHDEA
;
A
#
# COMPACT_ATOMS: atom_id res chain seq x y z
N VAL A 1 -1.95 -32.62 -23.42
CA VAL A 1 -1.33 -31.40 -24.02
C VAL A 1 -2.34 -30.39 -24.58
N ARG A 2 -3.53 -30.78 -25.10
CA ARG A 2 -4.51 -29.84 -25.70
C ARG A 2 -5.33 -28.97 -24.71
N SER A 3 -5.50 -29.36 -23.44
CA SER A 3 -6.34 -28.61 -22.48
C SER A 3 -5.74 -27.27 -22.00
N PHE A 4 -4.41 -27.13 -22.00
CA PHE A 4 -3.75 -25.89 -21.54
C PHE A 4 -3.96 -24.70 -22.50
N THR A 5 -4.12 -24.96 -23.80
CA THR A 5 -4.34 -23.92 -24.81
C THR A 5 -5.73 -23.30 -24.70
N ILE A 6 -6.75 -24.11 -24.40
CA ILE A 6 -8.14 -23.66 -24.25
C ILE A 6 -8.29 -22.73 -23.04
N LEU A 7 -7.64 -23.06 -21.92
CA LEU A 7 -7.61 -22.19 -20.73
C LEU A 7 -6.87 -20.86 -20.99
N ARG A 8 -5.80 -20.87 -21.80
CA ARG A 8 -5.08 -19.64 -22.20
C ARG A 8 -5.93 -18.76 -23.10
N VAL A 9 -6.61 -19.32 -24.09
CA VAL A 9 -7.49 -18.56 -25.02
C VAL A 9 -8.69 -17.96 -24.29
N LEU A 10 -9.32 -18.69 -23.37
CA LEU A 10 -10.38 -18.16 -22.51
C LEU A 10 -9.89 -17.01 -21.61
N ARG A 11 -8.66 -17.10 -21.08
CA ARG A 11 -8.03 -16.04 -20.27
C ARG A 11 -7.77 -14.78 -21.11
N ILE A 12 -7.27 -14.94 -22.33
CA ILE A 12 -7.03 -13.84 -23.28
C ILE A 12 -8.34 -13.15 -23.68
N LEU A 13 -9.40 -13.91 -23.97
CA LEU A 13 -10.74 -13.37 -24.25
C LEU A 13 -11.32 -12.60 -23.05
N ARG A 14 -11.00 -13.03 -21.82
CA ARG A 14 -11.38 -12.31 -20.59
C ARG A 14 -10.61 -10.99 -20.45
N ILE A 15 -9.31 -10.98 -20.73
CA ILE A 15 -8.47 -9.78 -20.75
C ILE A 15 -8.91 -8.81 -21.86
N ALA A 16 -9.29 -9.31 -23.04
CA ALA A 16 -9.81 -8.48 -24.13
C ALA A 16 -11.12 -7.73 -23.76
N ARG A 17 -11.93 -8.29 -22.86
CA ARG A 17 -13.08 -7.58 -22.26
C ARG A 17 -12.64 -6.45 -21.32
N VAL A 18 -11.65 -6.68 -20.46
CA VAL A 18 -11.06 -5.64 -19.60
C VAL A 18 -10.39 -4.54 -20.41
N ALA A 19 -9.71 -4.89 -21.51
CA ALA A 19 -9.10 -3.94 -22.44
C ALA A 19 -10.14 -3.07 -23.18
N ARG A 20 -11.37 -3.57 -23.37
CA ARG A 20 -12.48 -2.74 -23.87
C ARG A 20 -12.94 -1.72 -22.83
N ALA A 21 -13.03 -2.08 -21.55
CA ALA A 21 -13.30 -1.12 -20.49
C ALA A 21 -12.20 -0.05 -20.37
N ALA A 22 -10.94 -0.43 -20.51
CA ALA A 22 -9.81 0.52 -20.58
C ALA A 22 -9.89 1.44 -21.81
N ARG A 23 -10.45 0.99 -22.94
CA ARG A 23 -10.73 1.85 -24.09
C ARG A 23 -11.80 2.90 -23.80
N ILE A 24 -12.85 2.57 -23.03
CA ILE A 24 -13.90 3.53 -22.64
C ILE A 24 -13.33 4.69 -21.82
N ILE A 25 -12.37 4.42 -20.93
CA ILE A 25 -11.61 5.44 -20.17
C ILE A 25 -10.85 6.39 -21.12
N ASN A 26 -10.33 5.86 -22.24
CA ASN A 26 -9.63 6.66 -23.25
C ASN A 26 -10.59 7.45 -24.16
N SER A 27 -11.86 7.03 -24.27
CA SER A 27 -12.89 7.71 -25.05
C SER A 27 -13.40 8.98 -24.37
N LEU A 28 -13.34 9.03 -23.04
CA LEU A 28 -13.85 10.15 -22.23
C LEU A 28 -12.67 11.02 -21.75
N PRO A 29 -12.52 12.27 -22.24
CA PRO A 29 -11.38 13.12 -21.91
C PRO A 29 -11.27 13.41 -20.41
N GLU A 30 -12.40 13.53 -19.69
CA GLU A 30 -12.43 13.75 -18.24
C GLU A 30 -11.83 12.58 -17.44
N LEU A 31 -12.20 11.33 -17.78
CA LEU A 31 -11.63 10.14 -17.14
C LEU A 31 -10.14 10.01 -17.43
N ARG A 32 -9.69 10.40 -18.63
CA ARG A 32 -8.27 10.37 -19.01
C ARG A 32 -7.45 11.36 -18.20
N VAL A 33 -7.98 12.55 -17.91
CA VAL A 33 -7.31 13.55 -17.03
C VAL A 33 -7.22 13.01 -15.61
N LEU A 34 -8.30 12.45 -15.07
CA LEU A 34 -8.32 11.87 -13.72
C LEU A 34 -7.30 10.72 -13.58
N VAL A 35 -7.26 9.80 -14.55
CA VAL A 35 -6.31 8.68 -14.56
C VAL A 35 -4.86 9.17 -14.67
N LYS A 36 -4.57 10.17 -15.50
CA LYS A 36 -3.23 10.77 -15.57
C LYS A 36 -2.82 11.40 -14.23
N GLY A 37 -3.73 12.12 -13.56
CA GLY A 37 -3.49 12.67 -12.23
C GLY A 37 -3.20 11.60 -11.19
N MET A 38 -3.97 10.50 -11.19
CA MET A 38 -3.72 9.36 -10.31
C MET A 38 -2.35 8.71 -10.55
N VAL A 39 -1.93 8.55 -11.81
CA VAL A 39 -0.62 7.97 -12.15
C VAL A 39 0.53 8.85 -11.67
N ILE A 40 0.40 10.17 -11.76
CA ILE A 40 1.40 11.13 -11.26
C ILE A 40 1.54 10.99 -9.74
N ALA A 41 0.43 11.12 -9.00
CA ALA A 41 0.42 10.97 -7.54
C ALA A 41 0.92 9.59 -7.07
N MET A 42 0.65 8.53 -7.85
CA MET A 42 1.10 7.18 -7.54
C MET A 42 2.63 7.06 -7.56
N ARG A 43 3.32 7.81 -8.43
CA ARG A 43 4.79 7.78 -8.52
C ARG A 43 5.47 8.25 -7.24
N SER A 44 4.99 9.35 -6.65
CA SER A 44 5.46 9.86 -5.35
C SER A 44 5.08 8.94 -4.19
N THR A 45 3.85 8.43 -4.22
CA THR A 45 3.37 7.48 -3.20
C THR A 45 4.20 6.19 -3.16
N CYS A 46 4.66 5.69 -4.32
CA CYS A 46 5.47 4.49 -4.42
C CYS A 46 6.78 4.55 -3.63
N THR A 47 7.44 5.70 -3.53
CA THR A 47 8.71 5.80 -2.77
C THR A 47 8.48 5.67 -1.27
N ILE A 48 7.39 6.24 -0.76
CA ILE A 48 7.04 6.15 0.66
C ILE A 48 6.54 4.74 0.99
N LEU A 49 5.78 4.10 0.08
CA LEU A 49 5.40 2.70 0.22
C LEU A 49 6.61 1.76 0.24
N ALA A 50 7.63 2.01 -0.59
CA ALA A 50 8.87 1.24 -0.56
C ALA A 50 9.59 1.37 0.79
N LEU A 51 9.64 2.58 1.35
CA LEU A 51 10.17 2.81 2.70
C LEU A 51 9.36 2.06 3.76
N LEU A 52 8.03 2.10 3.69
CA LEU A 52 7.15 1.36 4.59
C LEU A 52 7.41 -0.15 4.52
N LEU A 53 7.59 -0.72 3.32
CA LEU A 53 7.90 -2.14 3.16
C LEU A 53 9.23 -2.54 3.79
N ILE A 54 10.25 -1.67 3.73
CA ILE A 54 11.54 -1.91 4.40
C ILE A 54 11.35 -1.94 5.92
N VAL A 55 10.60 -0.98 6.48
CA VAL A 55 10.30 -0.95 7.92
C VAL A 55 9.53 -2.22 8.32
N VAL A 56 8.47 -2.57 7.59
CA VAL A 56 7.70 -3.80 7.82
C VAL A 56 8.58 -5.05 7.75
N TYR A 57 9.51 -5.12 6.80
CA TYR A 57 10.44 -6.25 6.67
C TYR A 57 11.35 -6.41 7.89
N ILE A 58 11.93 -5.31 8.38
CA ILE A 58 12.79 -5.32 9.56
C ILE A 58 12.01 -5.81 10.79
N PHE A 59 10.82 -5.25 11.02
CA PHE A 59 9.98 -5.67 12.15
C PHE A 59 9.46 -7.10 12.00
N ALA A 60 9.15 -7.56 10.78
CA ALA A 60 8.75 -8.93 10.52
C ALA A 60 9.85 -9.92 10.94
N ILE A 61 11.11 -9.66 10.59
CA ILE A 61 12.24 -10.50 11.01
C ILE A 61 12.37 -10.48 12.53
N LEU A 62 12.30 -9.31 13.16
CA LEU A 62 12.41 -9.18 14.62
C LEU A 62 11.33 -10.02 15.32
N PHE A 63 10.06 -9.91 14.90
CA PHE A 63 8.98 -10.68 15.52
C PHE A 63 9.10 -12.18 15.26
N VAL A 64 9.45 -12.61 14.06
CA VAL A 64 9.65 -14.04 13.75
C VAL A 64 10.77 -14.63 14.62
N GLN A 65 11.87 -13.90 14.82
CA GLN A 65 12.98 -14.36 15.67
C GLN A 65 12.63 -14.34 17.17
N LEU A 66 11.96 -13.28 17.63
CA LEU A 66 11.61 -13.11 19.04
C LEU A 66 10.47 -14.04 19.50
N LEU A 67 9.53 -14.35 18.63
CA LEU A 67 8.39 -15.23 18.94
C LEU A 67 8.58 -16.67 18.45
N ALA A 68 9.76 -17.04 17.93
CA ALA A 68 10.06 -18.38 17.43
C ALA A 68 9.76 -19.49 18.47
N GLU A 69 10.07 -19.23 19.74
CA GLU A 69 9.86 -20.16 20.85
C GLU A 69 8.52 -19.94 21.59
N SER A 70 7.75 -18.92 21.20
CA SER A 70 6.50 -18.54 21.88
C SER A 70 5.28 -19.08 21.16
N GLN A 71 4.33 -19.65 21.91
CA GLN A 71 3.03 -20.09 21.35
C GLN A 71 2.22 -18.94 20.73
N VAL A 72 2.54 -17.68 21.08
CA VAL A 72 1.89 -16.49 20.54
C VAL A 72 2.32 -16.20 19.09
N GLY A 73 3.47 -16.71 18.66
CA GLY A 73 3.94 -16.60 17.27
C GLY A 73 3.17 -17.47 16.28
N GLN A 74 2.53 -18.54 16.74
CA GLN A 74 1.84 -19.51 15.89
C GLN A 74 0.60 -18.87 15.23
N GLY A 75 0.57 -18.91 13.90
CA GLY A 75 -0.47 -18.33 13.04
C GLY A 75 -0.17 -16.93 12.48
N TRP A 76 0.70 -16.12 13.11
CA TRP A 76 0.98 -14.74 12.67
C TRP A 76 2.45 -14.48 12.33
N PHE A 77 3.38 -15.06 13.09
CA PHE A 77 4.81 -14.78 13.02
C PHE A 77 5.67 -16.03 12.77
N GLU A 78 5.15 -17.00 12.00
CA GLU A 78 5.87 -18.25 11.70
C GLU A 78 6.95 -18.06 10.62
N ASN A 79 6.63 -17.32 9.57
CA ASN A 79 7.51 -17.08 8.44
C ASN A 79 7.56 -15.58 8.13
N VAL A 80 8.71 -15.09 7.66
CA VAL A 80 8.88 -13.66 7.32
C VAL A 80 7.81 -13.15 6.34
N PRO A 81 7.47 -13.84 5.23
CA PRO A 81 6.44 -13.34 4.31
C PRO A 81 5.04 -13.26 4.95
N GLN A 82 4.71 -14.18 5.85
CA GLN A 82 3.44 -14.20 6.57
C GLN A 82 3.39 -13.06 7.59
N ALA A 83 4.46 -12.88 8.36
CA ALA A 83 4.62 -11.78 9.31
C ALA A 83 4.57 -10.42 8.60
N MET A 84 5.23 -10.27 7.45
CA MET A 84 5.17 -9.05 6.65
C MET A 84 3.75 -8.74 6.20
N ASN A 85 3.03 -9.73 5.64
CA ASN A 85 1.65 -9.53 5.20
C ASN A 85 0.74 -9.15 6.37
N PHE A 86 0.89 -9.83 7.50
CA PHE A 86 0.14 -9.54 8.72
C PHE A 86 0.41 -8.12 9.25
N LEU A 87 1.68 -7.74 9.39
CA LEU A 87 2.10 -6.41 9.86
C LEU A 87 1.69 -5.29 8.90
N LEU A 88 1.73 -5.55 7.59
CA LEU A 88 1.27 -4.62 6.56
C LEU A 88 -0.24 -4.40 6.66
N LEU A 89 -1.03 -5.49 6.73
CA LEU A 89 -2.47 -5.40 6.95
C LEU A 89 -2.79 -4.65 8.24
N GLN A 90 -2.02 -4.88 9.28
CA GLN A 90 -2.14 -4.18 10.55
C GLN A 90 -1.90 -2.67 10.45
N THR A 91 -0.90 -2.26 9.67
CA THR A 91 -0.62 -0.84 9.45
C THR A 91 -1.71 -0.19 8.59
N LEU A 92 -2.23 -0.89 7.60
CA LEU A 92 -3.21 -0.34 6.65
C LEU A 92 -4.66 -0.39 7.15
N ALA A 93 -5.04 -1.45 7.87
CA ALA A 93 -6.40 -1.69 8.36
C ALA A 93 -6.58 -1.35 9.85
N GLY A 94 -5.49 -1.22 10.60
CA GLY A 94 -5.47 -0.81 12.00
C GLY A 94 -5.23 -1.94 13.01
N ALA A 95 -4.84 -1.52 14.22
CA ALA A 95 -4.47 -2.34 15.36
C ALA A 95 -5.60 -3.22 15.91
N ASP A 96 -5.58 -4.51 15.55
CA ASP A 96 -6.37 -5.56 16.20
C ASP A 96 -6.07 -5.70 17.71
N VAL A 97 -7.11 -5.53 18.50
CA VAL A 97 -7.09 -5.66 19.96
C VAL A 97 -6.73 -7.09 20.40
N ILE A 98 -7.11 -8.11 19.63
CA ILE A 98 -6.79 -9.51 19.93
C ILE A 98 -5.28 -9.73 19.91
N VAL A 99 -4.61 -9.17 18.91
CA VAL A 99 -3.16 -9.29 18.71
C VAL A 99 -2.43 -8.61 19.85
N ILE A 100 -2.84 -7.39 20.18
CA ILE A 100 -2.31 -6.62 21.30
C ILE A 100 -2.40 -7.42 22.62
N ASN A 101 -3.57 -7.96 22.95
CA ASN A 101 -3.76 -8.71 24.19
C ASN A 101 -2.91 -9.99 24.23
N LYS A 102 -2.77 -10.70 23.11
CA LYS A 102 -1.91 -11.89 23.06
C LYS A 102 -0.42 -11.54 23.21
N LEU A 103 0.05 -10.45 22.59
CA LEU A 103 1.44 -10.00 22.76
C LEU A 103 1.69 -9.52 24.19
N LEU A 104 0.74 -8.84 24.82
CA LEU A 104 0.85 -8.40 26.21
C LEU A 104 0.95 -9.60 27.16
N ALA A 105 0.19 -10.68 26.90
CA ALA A 105 0.27 -11.93 27.65
C ALA A 105 1.61 -12.67 27.46
N ALA A 106 2.27 -12.53 26.31
CA ALA A 106 3.61 -13.07 26.09
C ALA A 106 4.70 -12.30 26.85
N GLY A 107 4.52 -10.99 27.03
CA GLY A 107 5.45 -10.14 27.75
C GLY A 107 5.39 -8.68 27.32
N TRP A 108 5.73 -7.78 28.24
CA TRP A 108 5.67 -6.33 28.01
C TRP A 108 6.63 -5.86 26.91
N THR A 109 7.78 -6.52 26.75
CA THR A 109 8.76 -6.18 25.70
C THR A 109 8.17 -6.35 24.30
N TYR A 110 7.43 -7.44 24.06
CA TYR A 110 6.80 -7.69 22.75
C TYR A 110 5.70 -6.66 22.47
N TYR A 111 4.91 -6.33 23.49
CA TYR A 111 3.88 -5.29 23.39
C TYR A 111 4.48 -3.91 23.05
N LEU A 112 5.55 -3.49 23.74
CA LEU A 112 6.21 -2.21 23.46
C LEU A 112 6.82 -2.16 22.06
N LEU A 113 7.46 -3.26 21.62
CA LEU A 113 7.99 -3.35 20.26
C LEU A 113 6.88 -3.22 19.22
N TYR A 114 5.74 -3.89 19.44
CA TYR A 114 4.58 -3.82 18.54
C TYR A 114 3.94 -2.44 18.53
N LEU A 115 3.81 -1.79 19.69
CA LEU A 115 3.33 -0.42 19.78
C LEU A 115 4.24 0.55 19.03
N SER A 116 5.57 0.40 19.16
CA SER A 116 6.53 1.23 18.44
C SER A 116 6.43 1.05 16.90
N PHE A 117 6.17 -0.18 16.44
CA PHE A 117 5.92 -0.49 15.04
C PHE A 117 4.64 0.20 14.54
N VAL A 118 3.52 0.02 15.24
CA VAL A 118 2.24 0.65 14.87
C VAL A 118 2.37 2.17 14.82
N PHE A 119 3.11 2.75 15.77
CA PHE A 119 3.36 4.18 15.80
C PHE A 119 4.21 4.64 14.59
N MET A 120 5.33 3.98 14.30
CA MET A 120 6.14 4.28 13.11
C MET A 120 5.37 4.09 11.80
N GLY A 121 4.59 3.02 11.68
CA GLY A 121 3.76 2.73 10.52
C GLY A 121 2.69 3.80 10.31
N SER A 122 1.99 4.20 11.38
CA SER A 122 1.00 5.28 11.35
C SER A 122 1.63 6.61 10.95
N LEU A 123 2.80 6.96 11.50
CA LEU A 123 3.52 8.17 11.09
C LEU A 123 3.92 8.13 9.60
N THR A 124 4.36 6.97 9.12
CA THR A 124 4.72 6.79 7.70
C THR A 124 3.52 6.96 6.79
N LEU A 125 2.36 6.40 7.15
CA LEU A 125 1.12 6.60 6.39
C LEU A 125 0.65 8.06 6.42
N MET A 126 0.73 8.72 7.57
CA MET A 126 0.40 10.15 7.66
C MET A 126 1.33 10.99 6.79
N ASN A 127 2.64 10.72 6.82
CA ASN A 127 3.62 11.40 5.97
C ASN A 127 3.38 11.13 4.47
N MET A 128 2.89 9.95 4.12
CA MET A 128 2.45 9.63 2.76
C MET A 128 1.27 10.51 2.32
N LEU A 129 0.24 10.62 3.15
CA LEU A 129 -0.93 11.46 2.87
C LEU A 129 -0.55 12.93 2.71
N ILE A 130 0.30 13.44 3.60
CA ILE A 130 0.82 14.81 3.51
C ILE A 130 1.60 14.99 2.19
N GLY A 131 2.45 14.03 1.82
CA GLY A 131 3.18 14.08 0.56
C GLY A 131 2.27 14.16 -0.67
N VAL A 132 1.21 13.34 -0.71
CA VAL A 132 0.20 13.38 -1.79
C VAL A 132 -0.56 14.70 -1.81
N LEU A 133 -0.97 15.22 -0.65
CA LEU A 133 -1.65 16.52 -0.58
C LEU A 133 -0.76 17.66 -1.09
N CYS A 134 0.51 17.69 -0.70
CA CYS A 134 1.48 18.67 -1.20
C CYS A 134 1.67 18.57 -2.71
N GLU A 135 1.73 17.36 -3.27
CA GLU A 135 1.84 17.16 -4.72
C GLU A 135 0.59 17.67 -5.46
N VAL A 136 -0.61 17.39 -4.94
CA VAL A 136 -1.87 17.90 -5.52
C VAL A 136 -1.93 19.43 -5.49
N VAL A 137 -1.57 20.04 -4.35
CA VAL A 137 -1.52 21.51 -4.23
C VAL A 137 -0.51 22.11 -5.21
N GLY A 138 0.65 21.48 -5.38
CA GLY A 138 1.66 21.91 -6.35
C GLY A 138 1.15 21.87 -7.79
N VAL A 139 0.44 20.81 -8.18
CA VAL A 139 -0.17 20.69 -9.51
C VAL A 139 -1.26 21.75 -9.73
N VAL A 140 -2.11 22.02 -8.74
CA VAL A 140 -3.16 23.04 -8.84
C VAL A 140 -2.54 24.43 -8.98
N ALA A 141 -1.49 24.75 -8.21
CA ALA A 141 -0.79 26.03 -8.30
C ALA A 141 -0.22 26.28 -9.71
N GLN A 142 0.34 25.25 -10.35
CA GLN A 142 0.86 25.36 -11.74
C GLN A 142 -0.25 25.59 -12.76
N ILE A 143 -1.41 24.96 -12.60
CA ILE A 143 -2.56 25.14 -13.50
C ILE A 143 -3.11 26.56 -13.41
N GLU A 144 -3.16 27.14 -12.22
CA GLU A 144 -3.61 28.53 -12.02
C GLU A 144 -2.62 29.53 -12.64
N GLU A 145 -1.31 29.30 -12.52
CA GLU A 145 -0.29 30.16 -13.13
C GLU A 145 -0.35 30.15 -14.67
N GLU A 146 -0.51 28.97 -15.30
CA GLU A 146 -0.67 28.86 -16.76
C GLU A 146 -1.92 29.56 -17.28
N ARG A 147 -3.03 29.55 -16.52
CA ARG A 147 -4.26 30.29 -16.87
C ARG A 147 -4.06 31.79 -16.79
N ALA A 148 -3.41 32.28 -15.74
CA ALA A 148 -3.15 33.71 -15.57
C ALA A 148 -2.33 34.29 -16.73
N PHE A 149 -1.32 33.57 -17.23
CA PHE A 149 -0.54 33.98 -18.40
C PHE A 149 -1.34 33.99 -19.72
N HIS A 150 -2.35 33.13 -19.85
CA HIS A 150 -3.20 33.06 -21.04
C HIS A 150 -4.29 34.13 -21.07
N ASP A 151 -4.77 34.58 -19.91
CA ASP A 151 -5.76 35.66 -19.80
C ASP A 151 -5.13 37.05 -20.04
N GLU A 152 -3.81 37.18 -19.91
CA GLU A 152 -3.06 38.43 -20.16
C GLU A 152 -2.56 38.61 -21.61
N ALA A 153 -2.71 37.60 -22.48
CA ALA A 153 -2.20 37.59 -23.87
C ALA A 153 -3.30 37.79 -24.93
#